data_AF-A0AAD5GU90-F1
#
_entry.id   AF-A0AAD5GU90-F1
#
_cell.length_a   1.000
_cell.length_b   1.000
_cell.length_c   1.000
_cell.angle_alpha   90.00
_cell.angle_beta   90.00
_cell.angle_gamma   90.00
#
_symmetry.space_group_name_H-M   'P 1'
#
loop_
_entity.id
_entity.type
_entity.pdbx_description
1 polymer ?
#
loop_
_entity_poly.entity_id
_entity_poly.type
_entity_poly.pdbx_seq_one_letter_code
_entity_poly.pdbx_strand_id
1 'polypeptide(L)'
;RAGGKQSEGSLSQGESSKLPTIVYTSRTHSQIRQVVQELKRTVYRPKMVVLGSREQLCIHPDVSLLHGKAQTNACHHLCQKRTKRYCTHYPRVSEFVKNNPGLGDEPIDIEDLVNIGKNNGPCPYYMSRELHKVVDILFAPYNYLIDPGNRKSLTIEWENSILIFDEAHN
;
A
#
# COMPACT_ATOMS: atom_id res chain seq x y z
N ARG A 1 30.27 -48.71 -31.19
CA ARG A 1 29.21 -48.31 -30.24
C ARG A 1 28.61 -47.01 -30.76
N ALA A 2 27.46 -47.10 -31.40
CA ALA A 2 26.74 -45.99 -32.00
C ALA A 2 25.75 -45.36 -31.01
N GLY A 3 25.68 -44.03 -31.03
CA GLY A 3 24.50 -43.16 -30.97
C GLY A 3 23.41 -43.35 -29.90
N GLY A 4 23.00 -42.24 -29.29
CA GLY A 4 21.66 -42.13 -28.70
C GLY A 4 21.53 -41.06 -27.62
N LYS A 5 21.31 -39.81 -28.05
CA LYS A 5 20.84 -38.70 -27.19
C LYS A 5 19.52 -39.07 -26.50
N GLN A 6 19.42 -38.83 -25.20
CA GLN A 6 18.12 -38.55 -24.57
C GLN A 6 18.17 -37.15 -23.99
N SER A 7 17.49 -36.26 -24.69
CA SER A 7 17.07 -34.94 -24.28
C SER A 7 15.97 -35.08 -23.23
N GLU A 8 16.31 -34.87 -21.96
CA GLU A 8 15.29 -34.51 -20.97
C GLU A 8 14.95 -33.04 -21.20
N GLY A 9 13.80 -32.82 -21.85
CA GLY A 9 13.21 -31.50 -21.99
C GLY A 9 12.85 -30.95 -20.62
N SER A 10 13.60 -29.95 -20.16
CA SER A 10 13.13 -29.04 -19.14
C SER A 10 11.91 -28.33 -19.72
N LEU A 11 10.72 -28.71 -19.22
CA LEU A 11 9.49 -27.96 -19.41
C LEU A 11 9.76 -26.53 -18.96
N SER A 12 9.92 -25.63 -19.92
CA SER A 12 9.95 -24.20 -19.68
C SER A 12 8.65 -23.84 -19.00
N GLN A 13 8.69 -23.67 -17.68
CA GLN A 13 7.71 -22.84 -17.00
C GLN A 13 7.81 -21.48 -17.68
N GLY A 14 6.90 -21.23 -18.61
CA GLY A 14 6.77 -19.92 -19.21
C GLY A 14 6.60 -18.95 -18.05
N GLU A 15 7.54 -18.02 -17.92
CA GLU A 15 7.35 -16.84 -17.09
C GLU A 15 6.04 -16.21 -17.57
N SER A 16 4.95 -16.43 -16.85
CA SER A 16 3.75 -15.64 -17.07
C SER A 16 4.19 -14.22 -16.77
N SER A 17 4.29 -13.36 -17.78
CA SER A 17 4.66 -11.97 -17.57
C SER A 17 3.66 -11.40 -16.55
N LYS A 18 4.17 -11.05 -15.37
CA LYS A 18 3.37 -10.41 -14.33
C LYS A 18 2.74 -9.17 -14.98
N LEU A 19 1.42 -8.97 -14.81
CA LEU A 19 0.80 -7.75 -15.31
C LEU A 19 1.47 -6.52 -14.66
N PRO A 20 1.60 -5.41 -15.40
CA PRO A 20 2.26 -4.24 -14.85
C PRO A 20 1.45 -3.65 -13.69
N THR A 21 2.14 -3.17 -12.66
CA THR A 21 1.49 -2.43 -11.56
C THR A 21 1.24 -1.00 -11.99
N ILE A 22 0.01 -0.51 -11.81
CA ILE A 22 -0.33 0.89 -12.10
C ILE A 22 -0.09 1.73 -10.84
N VAL A 23 0.77 2.73 -10.94
CA VAL A 23 0.92 3.77 -9.92
C VAL A 23 0.16 5.00 -10.40
N TYR A 24 -1.00 5.27 -9.80
CA TYR A 24 -1.80 6.45 -10.10
C TYR A 24 -1.50 7.55 -9.09
N THR A 25 -1.15 8.72 -9.58
CA THR A 25 -0.83 9.87 -8.73
C THR A 25 -1.56 11.13 -9.15
N SER A 26 -1.99 11.90 -8.16
CA SER A 26 -2.67 13.18 -8.32
C SER A 26 -2.23 14.14 -7.22
N ARG A 27 -2.55 15.44 -7.36
CA ARG A 27 -2.06 16.49 -6.44
C ARG A 27 -2.58 16.31 -5.02
N THR A 28 -3.84 15.90 -4.86
CA THR A 28 -4.50 15.85 -3.55
C THR A 28 -5.20 14.52 -3.29
N HIS A 29 -5.37 14.18 -2.02
CA HIS A 29 -6.17 13.02 -1.62
C HIS A 29 -7.64 13.13 -2.02
N SER A 30 -8.20 14.35 -2.08
CA SER A 30 -9.57 14.55 -2.52
C SER A 30 -9.77 14.11 -3.98
N GLN A 31 -8.80 14.38 -4.86
CA GLN A 31 -8.82 13.90 -6.25
C GLN A 31 -8.71 12.38 -6.32
N ILE A 32 -7.76 11.79 -5.59
CA ILE A 32 -7.63 10.33 -5.50
C ILE A 32 -8.93 9.69 -4.99
N ARG A 33 -9.56 10.28 -3.96
CA ARG A 33 -10.84 9.81 -3.43
C ARG A 33 -11.93 9.84 -4.51
N GLN A 34 -12.01 10.90 -5.32
CA GLN A 34 -12.97 10.95 -6.43
C GLN A 34 -12.75 9.80 -7.43
N VAL A 35 -11.49 9.52 -7.80
CA VAL A 35 -11.15 8.42 -8.71
C VAL A 35 -11.53 7.07 -8.13
N VAL A 36 -11.24 6.83 -6.84
CA VAL A 36 -11.65 5.59 -6.16
C VAL A 36 -13.17 5.45 -6.12
N GLN A 37 -13.91 6.54 -5.92
CA GLN A 37 -15.38 6.52 -5.93
C GLN A 37 -15.95 6.23 -7.32
N GLU A 38 -15.33 6.70 -8.40
CA GLU A 38 -15.69 6.29 -9.75
C GLU A 38 -15.35 4.81 -10.01
N LEU A 39 -14.19 4.33 -9.53
CA LEU A 39 -13.82 2.92 -9.64
C LEU A 39 -14.85 2.01 -8.95
N LYS A 40 -15.33 2.40 -7.75
CA LYS A 40 -16.40 1.71 -7.01
C LYS A 40 -17.70 1.54 -7.81
N ARG A 41 -18.00 2.45 -8.75
CA ARG A 41 -19.21 2.39 -9.60
C ARG A 41 -19.08 1.44 -10.78
N THR A 42 -17.88 0.97 -11.08
CA THR A 42 -17.64 0.01 -12.18
C THR A 42 -17.79 -1.43 -11.71
N VAL A 43 -17.69 -2.41 -12.62
CA VAL A 43 -17.52 -3.84 -12.28
C VAL A 43 -16.05 -4.25 -12.14
N TYR A 44 -15.12 -3.33 -12.42
CA TYR A 44 -13.69 -3.60 -12.34
C TYR A 44 -13.25 -3.61 -10.87
N ARG A 45 -12.63 -4.72 -10.45
CA ARG A 45 -12.20 -4.98 -9.06
C ARG A 45 -10.69 -5.27 -9.01
N PRO A 46 -9.84 -4.30 -9.37
CA PRO A 46 -8.41 -4.47 -9.25
C PRO A 46 -8.04 -4.48 -7.77
N LYS A 47 -7.05 -5.29 -7.42
CA LYS A 47 -6.47 -5.21 -6.08
C LYS A 47 -5.77 -3.87 -5.94
N MET A 48 -6.19 -3.05 -4.97
CA MET A 48 -5.72 -1.68 -4.87
C MET A 48 -5.53 -1.19 -3.44
N VAL A 49 -4.71 -0.15 -3.28
CA VAL A 49 -4.58 0.59 -2.02
C VAL A 49 -4.35 2.09 -2.25
N VAL A 50 -4.92 2.91 -1.36
CA VAL A 50 -4.58 4.34 -1.25
C VAL A 50 -3.53 4.53 -0.15
N LEU A 51 -2.39 5.11 -0.52
CA LEU A 51 -1.40 5.57 0.45
C LEU A 51 -1.86 6.89 1.06
N GLY A 52 -1.64 7.05 2.36
CA GLY A 52 -1.97 8.25 3.13
C GLY A 52 -0.95 8.52 4.21
N SER A 53 -0.93 9.77 4.69
CA SER A 53 -0.05 10.18 5.79
C SER A 53 -0.51 9.59 7.11
N ARG A 54 0.36 9.67 8.13
CA ARG A 54 -0.02 9.34 9.50
C ARG A 54 -1.14 10.24 10.02
N GLU A 55 -1.21 11.49 9.57
CA GLU A 55 -2.27 12.43 9.98
C GLU A 55 -3.65 11.96 9.51
N GLN A 56 -3.70 11.25 8.39
CA GLN A 56 -4.95 10.74 7.82
C GLN A 56 -5.31 9.34 8.31
N LEU A 57 -4.29 8.50 8.58
CA LEU A 57 -4.47 7.07 8.84
C LEU A 57 -4.24 6.65 10.30
N CYS A 58 -3.68 7.51 11.16
CA CYS A 58 -3.39 7.13 12.54
C CYS A 58 -4.67 7.12 13.39
N ILE A 59 -4.89 6.00 14.09
CA ILE A 59 -6.02 5.79 15.02
C ILE A 59 -5.58 5.68 16.48
N HIS A 60 -4.28 5.80 16.77
CA HIS A 60 -3.79 5.74 18.14
C HIS A 60 -4.14 7.05 18.87
N PRO A 61 -4.81 7.01 20.02
CA PRO A 61 -5.45 8.19 20.64
C PRO A 61 -4.50 9.37 20.85
N ASP A 62 -3.28 9.12 21.34
CA ASP A 62 -2.32 10.20 21.59
C ASP A 62 -1.56 10.65 20.33
N VAL A 63 -1.35 9.76 19.37
CA VAL A 63 -0.51 10.04 18.19
C VAL A 63 -1.33 10.74 17.11
N SER A 64 -2.62 10.43 17.00
CA SER A 64 -3.53 11.09 16.06
C SER A 64 -3.73 12.58 16.37
N LEU A 65 -3.42 13.02 17.59
CA LEU A 65 -3.48 14.42 18.01
C LEU A 65 -2.22 15.23 17.64
N LEU A 66 -1.16 14.56 17.21
CA LEU A 66 0.09 15.18 16.81
C LEU A 66 0.13 15.39 15.30
N HIS A 67 0.97 16.33 14.84
CA HIS A 67 1.17 16.63 13.43
C HIS A 67 2.63 16.60 13.00
N GLY A 68 2.86 16.42 11.71
CA GLY A 68 4.17 16.46 11.06
C GLY A 68 5.25 15.59 11.72
N LYS A 69 6.40 16.20 12.02
CA LYS A 69 7.56 15.50 12.61
C LYS A 69 7.29 14.96 14.01
N ALA A 70 6.52 15.68 14.82
CA ALA A 70 6.17 15.25 16.18
C ALA A 70 5.37 13.94 16.14
N GLN A 71 4.36 13.87 15.26
CA GLN A 71 3.58 12.65 15.04
C GLN A 71 4.44 11.50 14.54
N THR A 72 5.29 11.77 13.56
CA THR A 72 6.17 10.77 12.95
C THR A 72 7.09 10.16 14.00
N ASN A 73 7.76 10.99 14.80
CA ASN A 73 8.68 10.56 15.84
C ASN A 73 7.97 9.79 16.95
N ALA A 74 6.82 10.27 17.42
CA ALA A 74 6.01 9.57 18.43
C ALA A 74 5.54 8.20 17.92
N CYS A 75 5.05 8.13 16.68
CA CYS A 75 4.65 6.88 16.04
C CYS A 75 5.82 5.89 15.97
N HIS A 76 6.98 6.32 15.48
CA HIS A 76 8.17 5.49 15.40
C HIS A 76 8.63 5.00 16.78
N HIS A 77 8.62 5.87 17.79
CA HIS A 77 8.98 5.51 19.16
C HIS A 77 8.06 4.42 19.72
N LEU A 78 6.73 4.58 19.57
CA LEU A 78 5.76 3.63 20.09
C LEU A 78 5.71 2.30 19.31
N CYS A 79 6.20 2.26 18.07
CA CYS A 79 6.30 1.02 17.30
C CYS A 79 7.52 0.16 17.67
N GLN A 80 8.46 0.69 18.46
CA GLN A 80 9.60 -0.08 18.95
C GLN A 80 9.16 -0.94 20.14
N LYS A 81 9.28 -2.27 20.05
CA LYS A 81 8.90 -3.25 21.11
C LYS A 81 9.64 -3.12 22.45
N ARG A 82 10.39 -2.05 22.68
CA ARG A 82 11.25 -1.83 23.85
C ARG A 82 10.69 -0.79 24.84
N THR A 83 9.56 -0.17 24.52
CA THR A 83 8.98 0.92 25.32
C THR A 83 7.91 0.41 26.29
N LYS A 84 7.83 1.03 27.49
CA LYS A 84 6.75 0.74 28.47
C LYS A 84 5.35 1.09 27.96
N ARG A 85 5.28 2.02 27.01
CA ARG A 85 4.07 2.38 26.26
C ARG A 85 4.34 2.08 24.80
N TYR A 86 3.54 1.22 24.17
CA TYR A 86 3.72 0.82 22.78
C TYR A 86 2.39 0.91 22.02
N CYS A 87 2.47 1.07 20.70
CA CYS A 87 1.29 1.11 19.84
C CYS A 87 0.66 -0.28 19.79
N THR A 88 -0.58 -0.41 20.25
CA THR A 88 -1.32 -1.69 20.26
C THR A 88 -1.81 -2.11 18.87
N HIS A 89 -1.92 -1.16 17.93
CA HIS A 89 -2.42 -1.41 16.58
C HIS A 89 -1.34 -1.93 15.63
N TYR A 90 -0.09 -1.49 15.77
CA TYR A 90 1.00 -1.85 14.86
C TYR A 90 1.32 -3.37 14.85
N PRO A 91 1.45 -4.05 16.00
CA PRO A 91 1.74 -5.49 16.04
C PRO A 91 0.69 -6.35 15.35
N ARG A 92 -0.56 -5.87 15.26
CA ARG A 92 -1.69 -6.61 14.67
C ARG A 92 -1.68 -6.61 13.13
N VAL A 93 -0.90 -5.74 12.51
CA VAL A 93 -0.94 -5.52 11.04
C VAL A 93 -0.55 -6.77 10.27
N SER A 94 0.60 -7.38 10.60
CA SER A 94 1.14 -8.51 9.84
C SER A 94 0.20 -9.72 9.85
N GLU A 95 -0.34 -10.06 11.02
CA GLU A 95 -1.30 -11.15 11.17
C GLU A 95 -2.63 -10.82 10.48
N PHE A 96 -3.13 -9.59 10.62
CA PHE A 96 -4.39 -9.18 10.00
C PHE A 96 -4.32 -9.26 8.47
N VAL A 97 -3.28 -8.72 7.84
CA VAL A 97 -3.13 -8.77 6.37
C VAL A 97 -2.99 -10.23 5.90
N LYS A 98 -2.24 -11.07 6.63
CA LYS A 98 -2.10 -12.50 6.30
C LYS A 98 -3.44 -13.23 6.36
N ASN A 99 -4.28 -12.92 7.34
CA ASN A 99 -5.58 -13.57 7.53
C ASN A 99 -6.67 -13.00 6.62
N ASN A 100 -6.41 -11.89 5.91
CA ASN A 100 -7.36 -11.24 5.01
C ASN A 100 -6.74 -11.06 3.61
N PRO A 101 -6.52 -12.16 2.85
CA PRO A 101 -5.83 -12.10 1.56
C PRO A 101 -6.58 -11.28 0.51
N GLY A 102 -7.92 -11.18 0.60
CA GLY A 102 -8.74 -10.37 -0.29
C GLY A 102 -8.82 -8.89 0.08
N LEU A 103 -8.02 -8.44 1.07
CA LEU A 103 -7.97 -7.03 1.42
C LEU A 103 -7.39 -6.23 0.24
N GLY A 104 -8.18 -5.27 -0.25
CA GLY A 104 -7.86 -4.46 -1.42
C GLY A 104 -8.54 -4.92 -2.71
N ASP A 105 -9.20 -6.08 -2.74
CA ASP A 105 -9.91 -6.58 -3.95
C ASP A 105 -11.15 -5.73 -4.27
N GLU A 106 -11.82 -5.22 -3.22
CA GLU A 106 -12.80 -4.15 -3.37
C GLU A 106 -12.08 -2.80 -3.24
N PRO A 107 -12.43 -1.77 -4.03
CA PRO A 107 -11.79 -0.47 -3.93
C PRO A 107 -11.95 0.14 -2.52
N ILE A 108 -10.82 0.43 -1.85
CA ILE A 108 -10.76 0.92 -0.47
C ILE A 108 -10.17 2.33 -0.45
N ASP A 109 -10.90 3.32 0.07
CA ASP A 109 -10.35 4.67 0.29
C ASP A 109 -9.70 4.84 1.69
N ILE A 110 -9.21 6.03 2.00
CA ILE A 110 -8.54 6.31 3.28
C ILE A 110 -9.51 6.11 4.45
N GLU A 111 -10.74 6.55 4.31
CA GLU A 111 -11.78 6.47 5.34
C GLU A 111 -12.15 5.01 5.60
N ASP A 112 -12.26 4.20 4.54
CA ASP A 112 -12.45 2.76 4.67
C ASP A 112 -11.28 2.08 5.42
N LEU A 113 -10.03 2.41 5.10
CA LEU A 113 -8.84 1.90 5.82
C LEU A 113 -8.88 2.27 7.31
N VAL A 114 -9.26 3.50 7.63
CA VAL A 114 -9.42 3.96 9.02
C VAL A 114 -10.52 3.18 9.73
N ASN A 115 -11.66 2.96 9.07
CA ASN A 115 -12.77 2.20 9.63
C ASN A 115 -12.39 0.74 9.88
N ILE A 116 -11.66 0.11 8.95
CA ILE A 116 -11.11 -1.25 9.13
C ILE A 116 -10.22 -1.29 10.37
N GLY A 117 -9.32 -0.33 10.56
CA GLY A 117 -8.46 -0.29 11.73
C GLY A 117 -9.20 -0.03 13.04
N LYS A 118 -10.22 0.83 13.03
CA LYS A 118 -11.05 1.10 14.22
C LYS A 118 -11.87 -0.13 14.64
N ASN A 119 -12.46 -0.83 13.67
CA ASN A 119 -13.35 -1.96 13.93
C ASN A 119 -12.60 -3.26 14.23
N ASN A 120 -11.44 -3.48 13.61
CA ASN A 120 -10.70 -4.74 13.70
C ASN A 120 -9.37 -4.62 14.49
N GLY A 121 -8.91 -3.39 14.73
CA GLY A 121 -7.70 -3.10 15.50
C GLY A 121 -6.34 -2.97 14.76
N PRO A 122 -6.10 -3.38 13.49
CA PRO A 122 -4.79 -3.16 12.87
C PRO A 122 -4.52 -1.68 12.59
N CYS A 123 -3.26 -1.27 12.56
CA CYS A 123 -2.89 0.11 12.25
C CYS A 123 -3.13 0.42 10.76
N PRO A 124 -4.03 1.35 10.37
CA PRO A 124 -4.33 1.63 8.96
C PRO A 124 -3.12 2.12 8.18
N TYR A 125 -2.29 2.97 8.80
CA TYR A 125 -1.07 3.49 8.18
C TYR A 125 -0.11 2.37 7.77
N TYR A 126 0.17 1.42 8.65
CA TYR A 126 1.08 0.32 8.33
C TYR A 126 0.40 -0.76 7.49
N MET A 127 -0.91 -0.91 7.59
CA MET A 127 -1.69 -1.81 6.74
C MET A 127 -1.59 -1.41 5.27
N SER A 128 -1.75 -0.12 4.93
CA SER A 128 -1.57 0.33 3.55
C SER A 128 -0.14 0.11 3.04
N ARG A 129 0.86 0.18 3.93
CA ARG A 129 2.28 -0.15 3.62
C ARG A 129 2.57 -1.63 3.47
N GLU A 130 1.75 -2.53 4.01
CA GLU A 130 1.87 -3.96 3.68
C GLU A 130 1.14 -4.28 2.38
N LEU A 131 -0.04 -3.70 2.17
CA LEU A 131 -0.84 -3.93 0.97
C LEU A 131 -0.15 -3.47 -0.31
N HIS A 132 0.53 -2.31 -0.32
CA HIS A 132 1.13 -1.75 -1.56
C HIS A 132 2.13 -2.68 -2.26
N LYS A 133 2.66 -3.69 -1.55
CA LYS A 133 3.60 -4.67 -2.11
C LYS A 133 2.93 -5.66 -3.07
N VAL A 134 1.61 -5.78 -3.03
CA VAL A 134 0.83 -6.83 -3.71
C VAL A 134 -0.45 -6.28 -4.35
N VAL A 135 -0.43 -5.06 -4.88
CA VAL A 135 -1.57 -4.44 -5.58
C VAL A 135 -1.38 -4.39 -7.10
N ASP A 136 -2.49 -4.38 -7.81
CA ASP A 136 -2.56 -4.05 -9.24
C ASP A 136 -2.53 -2.53 -9.45
N ILE A 137 -3.18 -1.76 -8.56
CA ILE A 137 -3.22 -0.30 -8.60
C ILE A 137 -2.82 0.32 -7.26
N LEU A 138 -1.78 1.14 -7.28
CA LEU A 138 -1.32 1.96 -6.17
C LEU A 138 -1.73 3.42 -6.36
N PHE A 139 -2.60 3.93 -5.49
CA PHE A 139 -2.93 5.34 -5.46
C PHE A 139 -2.03 6.08 -4.46
N ALA A 140 -1.28 7.08 -4.93
CA ALA A 140 -0.33 7.83 -4.12
C ALA A 140 -0.39 9.33 -4.46
N PRO A 141 -0.35 10.27 -3.50
CA PRO A 141 -0.24 11.68 -3.86
C PRO A 141 1.18 12.03 -4.37
N TYR A 142 1.32 13.11 -5.14
CA TYR A 142 2.59 13.52 -5.76
C TYR A 142 3.79 13.51 -4.80
N ASN A 143 3.60 14.02 -3.59
CA ASN A 143 4.66 14.13 -2.58
C ASN A 143 5.20 12.76 -2.13
N TYR A 144 4.50 11.66 -2.37
CA TYR A 144 5.01 10.31 -2.08
C TYR A 144 6.01 9.83 -3.13
N LEU A 145 5.91 10.33 -4.36
CA LEU A 145 6.77 9.95 -5.48
C LEU A 145 7.94 10.91 -5.66
N ILE A 146 7.72 12.21 -5.41
CA ILE A 146 8.68 13.28 -5.67
C ILE A 146 9.59 13.55 -4.47
N ASP A 147 9.05 13.59 -3.24
CA ASP A 147 9.85 13.91 -2.06
C ASP A 147 10.78 12.72 -1.71
N PRO A 148 12.12 12.92 -1.65
CA PRO A 148 13.05 11.84 -1.37
C PRO A 148 12.85 11.18 0.00
N GLY A 149 12.34 11.92 0.99
CA GLY A 149 12.04 11.39 2.32
C GLY A 149 10.88 10.41 2.30
N ASN A 150 9.78 10.80 1.65
CA ASN A 150 8.61 9.94 1.50
C ASN A 150 8.89 8.74 0.57
N ARG A 151 9.64 8.95 -0.52
CA ARG A 151 9.98 7.88 -1.46
C ARG A 151 10.79 6.77 -0.81
N LYS A 152 11.71 7.10 0.11
CA LYS A 152 12.48 6.08 0.87
C LYS A 152 11.59 5.16 1.72
N SER A 153 10.41 5.63 2.11
CA SER A 153 9.42 4.82 2.86
C SER A 153 8.56 3.93 1.97
N LEU A 154 8.67 4.09 0.64
CA LEU A 154 7.93 3.36 -0.37
C LEU A 154 8.90 2.50 -1.19
N THR A 155 8.86 1.20 -0.96
CA THR A 155 9.59 0.24 -1.80
C THR A 155 8.73 -0.10 -3.01
N ILE A 156 8.53 0.88 -3.90
CA ILE A 156 7.84 0.66 -5.17
C ILE A 156 8.84 0.01 -6.15
N GLU A 157 8.47 -1.15 -6.67
CA GLU A 157 9.18 -1.81 -7.76
C GLU A 157 8.79 -1.12 -9.08
N TRP A 158 9.73 -0.39 -9.66
CA TRP A 158 9.48 0.37 -10.90
C TRP A 158 9.61 -0.49 -12.15
N GLU A 159 10.25 -1.65 -12.02
CA GLU A 159 10.34 -2.62 -13.10
C GLU A 159 8.94 -3.16 -13.41
N ASN A 160 8.53 -3.08 -14.67
CA ASN A 160 7.18 -3.46 -15.12
C ASN A 160 6.05 -2.69 -14.40
N SER A 161 6.19 -1.37 -14.27
CA SER A 161 5.17 -0.49 -13.69
C SER A 161 4.74 0.61 -14.67
N ILE A 162 3.46 1.00 -14.62
CA ILE A 162 2.89 2.13 -15.37
C ILE A 162 2.64 3.27 -14.38
N LEU A 163 3.29 4.42 -14.59
CA LEU A 163 3.10 5.61 -13.75
C LEU A 163 2.19 6.61 -14.46
N ILE A 164 1.06 6.95 -13.84
CA ILE A 164 0.09 7.93 -14.34
C ILE A 164 0.12 9.16 -13.44
N PHE A 165 0.56 10.29 -13.98
CA PHE A 165 0.36 11.60 -13.36
C PHE A 165 -0.91 12.24 -13.90
N ASP A 166 -1.90 12.39 -13.03
CA ASP A 166 -3.15 13.08 -13.33
C ASP A 166 -3.09 14.54 -12.87
N GLU A 167 -3.55 15.48 -13.69
CA GLU A 167 -3.42 16.93 -13.47
C GLU A 167 -1.95 17.42 -13.41
N ALA A 168 -1.12 16.92 -14.34
CA ALA A 168 0.33 17.16 -14.44
C ALA A 168 0.72 18.50 -15.08
N HIS A 169 0.03 19.58 -14.72
CA HIS A 169 0.21 20.91 -15.32
C HIS A 169 1.03 21.88 -14.45
N ASN A 170 1.56 21.46 -13.29
CA ASN A 170 2.40 22.28 -12.40
C ASN A 170 3.79 21.67 -12.24
#